data_AF-A0A094J5B8-F1
#
_entry.id   AF-A0A094J5B8-F1
#
_cell.length_a   1.000
_cell.length_b   1.000
_cell.length_c   1.000
_cell.angle_alpha   90.00
_cell.angle_beta   90.00
_cell.angle_gamma   90.00
#
_symmetry.space_group_name_H-M   'P 1'
#
loop_
_entity.id
_entity.type
_entity.pdbx_description
1 polymer ?
#
loop_
_entity_poly.entity_id
_entity_poly.type
_entity_poly.pdbx_seq_one_letter_code
_entity_poly.pdbx_strand_id
1 'polypeptide(L)'
;MKYDSVLKKLENNEITSEEALKQLYPEKKQRTGKKAYFVKLKVVIPEEGKGLNTFLRILFAIPFPMILATMGLRIGGRFIKDDNIDLSEVVKMLKYSKNSVINVDSKDAQIQIKVI
;
A
#
# COMPACT_ATOMS: atom_id res chain seq x y z
N MET A 1 39.52 2.86 -4.03
CA MET A 1 38.68 1.75 -3.52
C MET A 1 39.36 1.16 -2.28
N LYS A 2 38.62 0.75 -1.24
CA LYS A 2 39.17 0.35 0.07
C LYS A 2 39.78 -1.08 0.09
N TYR A 3 40.39 -1.54 -1.00
CA TYR A 3 40.93 -2.90 -1.11
C TYR A 3 42.07 -3.15 -0.13
N ASP A 4 43.03 -2.22 -0.03
CA ASP A 4 44.22 -2.37 0.81
C ASP A 4 43.88 -2.58 2.29
N SER A 5 42.80 -1.95 2.76
CA SER A 5 42.37 -2.11 4.15
C SER A 5 41.78 -3.49 4.44
N VAL A 6 41.15 -4.14 3.46
CA VAL A 6 40.58 -5.48 3.61
C VAL A 6 41.68 -6.53 3.43
N LEU A 7 42.61 -6.31 2.50
CA LEU A 7 43.76 -7.19 2.28
C LEU A 7 44.70 -7.21 3.49
N LYS A 8 44.98 -6.06 4.12
CA LYS A 8 45.78 -6.01 5.36
C LYS A 8 45.12 -6.78 6.51
N LYS A 9 43.79 -6.69 6.64
CA LYS A 9 43.06 -7.45 7.66
C LYS A 9 43.11 -8.96 7.40
N LEU A 10 43.06 -9.36 6.13
CA LEU A 10 43.19 -10.76 5.74
C LEU A 10 44.62 -11.26 6.01
N GLU A 11 45.64 -10.48 5.65
CA GLU A 11 47.05 -10.76 5.91
C GLU A 11 47.34 -10.90 7.41
N ASN A 12 46.75 -10.03 8.24
CA ASN A 12 46.86 -10.08 9.69
C ASN A 12 46.01 -11.19 10.35
N ASN A 13 45.29 -12.01 9.57
CA ASN A 13 44.31 -12.99 10.07
C ASN A 13 43.20 -12.39 10.98
N GLU A 14 42.88 -11.11 10.81
CA GLU A 14 41.79 -10.43 11.53
C GLU A 14 40.41 -10.77 10.97
N ILE A 15 40.35 -11.21 9.70
CA ILE A 15 39.13 -11.64 9.01
C ILE A 15 39.41 -12.90 8.19
N THR A 16 38.37 -13.70 7.96
CA THR A 16 38.46 -14.88 7.09
C THR A 16 38.37 -14.52 5.61
N SER A 17 38.82 -15.42 4.72
CA SER A 17 38.72 -15.23 3.26
C SER A 17 37.28 -15.00 2.77
N GLU A 18 36.28 -15.64 3.41
CA GLU A 18 34.87 -15.43 3.10
C GLU A 18 34.38 -14.03 3.50
N GLU A 19 34.79 -13.53 4.66
CA GLU A 19 34.44 -12.19 5.13
C GLU A 19 35.11 -11.11 4.29
N ALA A 20 36.37 -11.33 3.90
CA ALA A 20 37.07 -10.46 2.97
C ALA A 20 36.33 -10.39 1.62
N LEU A 21 35.91 -11.53 1.07
CA LEU A 21 35.12 -11.59 -0.16
C LEU A 21 33.83 -10.77 -0.05
N LYS A 22 33.07 -10.93 1.04
CA LYS A 22 31.82 -10.18 1.29
C LYS A 22 32.04 -8.67 1.43
N GLN A 23 33.16 -8.25 2.03
CA GLN A 23 33.50 -6.82 2.16
C GLN A 23 33.95 -6.20 0.84
N LEU A 24 34.69 -6.95 0.01
CA LEU A 24 35.14 -6.51 -1.31
C LEU A 24 34.01 -6.49 -2.33
N TYR A 25 33.10 -7.45 -2.23
CA TYR A 25 31.98 -7.64 -3.14
C TYR A 25 30.67 -7.73 -2.35
N PRO A 26 30.23 -6.63 -1.72
CA PRO A 26 28.97 -6.65 -0.99
C PRO A 26 27.84 -6.98 -1.94
N GLU A 27 27.03 -7.96 -1.57
CA GLU A 27 25.83 -8.29 -2.33
C GLU A 27 24.97 -7.03 -2.45
N LYS A 28 24.67 -6.63 -3.69
CA LYS A 28 23.75 -5.53 -3.94
C LYS A 28 22.40 -5.95 -3.37
N LYS A 29 21.96 -5.30 -2.31
CA LYS A 29 20.60 -5.49 -1.76
C LYS A 29 19.61 -5.37 -2.92
N GLN A 30 19.04 -6.50 -3.33
CA GLN A 30 18.00 -6.50 -4.35
C GLN A 30 16.81 -5.74 -3.78
N ARG A 31 16.49 -4.58 -4.36
CA ARG A 31 15.27 -3.86 -4.02
C ARG A 31 14.11 -4.68 -4.55
N THR A 32 13.51 -5.50 -3.70
CA THR A 32 12.23 -6.14 -4.04
C THR A 32 11.21 -5.04 -4.31
N GLY A 33 10.57 -5.06 -5.48
CA GLY A 33 9.52 -4.10 -5.82
C GLY A 33 8.39 -4.13 -4.78
N LYS A 34 7.81 -2.97 -4.48
CA LYS A 34 6.61 -2.92 -3.62
C LYS A 34 5.47 -3.64 -4.33
N LYS A 35 4.78 -4.54 -3.63
CA LYS A 35 3.58 -5.21 -4.16
C LYS A 35 2.49 -4.16 -4.41
N ALA A 36 1.85 -4.23 -5.58
CA ALA A 36 0.69 -3.40 -5.87
C ALA A 36 -0.51 -3.92 -5.08
N TYR A 37 -1.31 -2.99 -4.54
CA TYR A 37 -2.57 -3.29 -3.86
C TYR A 37 -3.73 -2.70 -4.65
N PHE A 38 -4.86 -3.36 -4.60
CA PHE A 38 -6.08 -2.94 -5.26
C PHE A 38 -7.21 -2.80 -4.26
N VAL A 39 -8.15 -1.91 -4.57
CA VAL A 39 -9.37 -1.73 -3.78
C VAL A 39 -10.55 -2.06 -4.68
N LYS A 40 -11.41 -2.95 -4.19
CA LYS A 40 -12.70 -3.24 -4.80
C LYS A 40 -13.79 -2.56 -3.98
N LEU A 41 -14.63 -1.78 -4.65
CA LEU A 41 -15.79 -1.14 -4.05
C LEU A 41 -17.07 -1.87 -4.44
N LYS A 42 -18.03 -1.89 -3.54
CA LYS A 42 -19.42 -2.24 -3.83
C LYS A 42 -20.30 -1.21 -3.12
N VAL A 43 -21.07 -0.47 -3.91
CA VAL A 43 -21.98 0.57 -3.42
C VAL A 43 -23.41 0.12 -3.71
N VAL A 44 -24.27 0.20 -2.70
CA VAL A 44 -25.70 -0.06 -2.80
C VAL A 44 -26.43 1.11 -2.17
N ILE A 45 -27.36 1.71 -2.90
CA ILE A 45 -28.22 2.78 -2.41
C ILE A 45 -29.64 2.19 -2.26
N PRO A 46 -30.17 2.04 -1.03
CA PRO A 46 -31.41 1.28 -0.78
C PRO A 46 -32.65 1.85 -1.47
N GLU A 47 -32.82 3.17 -1.42
CA GLU A 47 -34.00 3.89 -1.91
C GLU A 47 -33.97 4.16 -3.42
N GLU A 48 -32.85 3.86 -4.08
CA GLU A 48 -32.65 4.15 -5.49
C GLU A 48 -33.01 2.96 -6.40
N GLY A 49 -33.42 3.29 -7.62
CA GLY A 49 -33.86 2.29 -8.59
C GLY A 49 -32.81 1.22 -8.91
N LYS A 50 -33.28 0.02 -9.28
CA LYS A 50 -32.41 -1.11 -9.70
C LYS A 50 -31.40 -0.72 -10.78
N GLY A 51 -31.75 0.22 -11.66
CA GLY A 51 -30.87 0.75 -12.70
C GLY A 51 -29.61 1.41 -12.14
N LEU A 52 -29.74 2.30 -11.15
CA LEU A 52 -28.60 2.98 -10.54
C LEU A 52 -27.68 1.99 -9.82
N ASN A 53 -28.26 1.09 -9.03
CA ASN A 53 -27.49 0.05 -8.34
C ASN A 53 -26.78 -0.90 -9.34
N THR A 54 -27.40 -1.21 -10.47
CA THR A 54 -26.77 -2.00 -11.55
C THR A 54 -25.62 -1.23 -12.18
N PHE A 55 -25.81 0.05 -12.47
CA PHE A 55 -24.78 0.93 -12.99
C PHE A 55 -23.58 1.01 -12.04
N LEU A 56 -23.80 1.27 -10.74
CA LEU A 56 -22.73 1.31 -9.73
C LEU A 56 -21.99 -0.02 -9.62
N ARG A 57 -22.71 -1.14 -9.72
CA ARG A 57 -22.09 -2.48 -9.74
C ARG A 57 -21.20 -2.68 -10.95
N ILE A 58 -21.59 -2.19 -12.12
CA ILE A 58 -20.79 -2.26 -13.34
C ILE A 58 -19.58 -1.31 -13.23
N LEU A 59 -19.81 -0.07 -12.79
CA LEU A 59 -18.78 0.95 -12.63
C LEU A 59 -17.64 0.49 -11.70
N PHE A 60 -17.98 -0.19 -10.61
CA PHE A 60 -17.02 -0.71 -9.62
C PHE A 60 -16.77 -2.21 -9.74
N ALA A 61 -17.05 -2.83 -10.90
CA ALA A 61 -16.78 -4.25 -11.11
C ALA A 61 -15.28 -4.57 -11.07
N ILE A 62 -14.46 -3.66 -11.58
CA ILE A 62 -13.01 -3.79 -11.70
C ILE A 62 -12.34 -3.17 -10.46
N PRO A 63 -11.47 -3.93 -9.74
CA PRO A 63 -10.65 -3.37 -8.67
C PRO A 63 -9.70 -2.31 -9.23
N PHE A 64 -9.63 -1.16 -8.58
CA PHE A 64 -8.75 -0.09 -9.01
C PHE A 64 -7.47 -0.03 -8.15
N PRO A 65 -6.35 0.47 -8.70
CA PRO A 65 -5.12 0.59 -7.94
C PRO A 65 -5.28 1.45 -6.69
N MET A 66 -4.68 1.02 -5.58
CA MET A 66 -4.69 1.74 -4.29
C MET A 66 -4.23 3.21 -4.42
N ILE A 67 -3.39 3.51 -5.41
CA ILE A 67 -2.93 4.90 -5.64
C ILE A 67 -4.11 5.84 -5.92
N LEU A 68 -5.14 5.39 -6.63
CA LEU A 68 -6.33 6.18 -6.91
C LEU A 68 -7.14 6.44 -5.63
N ALA A 69 -7.28 5.44 -4.75
CA ALA A 69 -7.89 5.63 -3.44
C ALA A 69 -7.16 6.70 -2.64
N THR A 70 -5.83 6.63 -2.57
CA THR A 70 -5.03 7.61 -1.83
C THR A 70 -5.05 9.02 -2.43
N MET A 71 -5.14 9.14 -3.76
CA MET A 71 -5.34 10.43 -4.42
C MET A 71 -6.72 11.00 -4.10
N GLY A 72 -7.76 10.17 -4.14
CA GLY A 72 -9.12 10.53 -3.78
C GLY A 72 -9.21 11.06 -2.34
N LEU A 73 -8.58 10.38 -1.38
CA LEU A 73 -8.52 10.84 0.02
C LEU A 73 -7.78 12.17 0.16
N ARG A 74 -6.71 12.40 -0.60
CA ARG A 74 -5.99 13.68 -0.56
C ARG A 74 -6.82 14.85 -1.11
N ILE A 75 -7.60 14.60 -2.16
CA ILE A 75 -8.49 15.62 -2.75
C ILE A 75 -9.70 15.84 -1.84
N GLY A 76 -10.37 14.75 -1.44
CA GLY A 76 -11.54 14.74 -0.57
C GLY A 76 -11.25 15.32 0.82
N GLY A 77 -10.04 15.10 1.34
CA GLY A 77 -9.60 15.65 2.62
C GLY A 77 -9.66 17.17 2.73
N ARG A 78 -9.65 17.89 1.60
CA ARG A 78 -9.85 19.35 1.58
C ARG A 78 -11.29 19.76 1.89
N PHE A 79 -12.24 18.83 1.80
CA PHE A 79 -13.67 19.05 2.00
C PHE A 79 -14.19 18.43 3.30
N ILE A 80 -13.40 17.58 3.96
CA ILE A 80 -13.73 17.00 5.26
C ILE A 80 -13.46 18.07 6.32
N LYS A 81 -14.52 18.50 7.03
CA LYS A 81 -14.45 19.50 8.12
C LYS A 81 -14.37 18.86 9.51
N ASP A 82 -14.14 17.55 9.57
CA ASP A 82 -14.08 16.82 10.83
C ASP A 82 -12.62 16.69 11.27
N ASP A 83 -12.24 17.48 12.27
CA ASP A 83 -10.89 17.52 12.83
C ASP A 83 -10.53 16.22 13.58
N ASN A 84 -11.50 15.33 13.82
CA ASN A 84 -11.27 14.05 14.51
C ASN A 84 -10.75 12.94 13.59
N ILE A 85 -10.67 13.15 12.28
CA ILE A 85 -10.26 12.12 11.32
C ILE A 85 -8.86 12.42 10.77
N ASP A 86 -7.84 11.68 11.24
CA ASP A 86 -6.52 11.72 10.62
C ASP A 86 -6.47 10.89 9.33
N LEU A 87 -6.64 11.56 8.19
CA LEU A 87 -6.53 10.97 6.85
C LEU A 87 -5.17 10.31 6.59
N SER A 88 -4.11 10.78 7.24
CA SER A 88 -2.77 10.19 7.10
C SER A 88 -2.71 8.79 7.72
N GLU A 89 -3.40 8.60 8.84
CA GLU A 89 -3.57 7.33 9.52
C GLU A 89 -4.45 6.38 8.69
N VAL A 90 -5.57 6.87 8.15
CA VAL A 90 -6.44 6.10 7.24
C VAL A 90 -5.65 5.57 6.04
N VAL A 91 -4.79 6.40 5.42
CA VAL A 91 -3.94 5.97 4.31
C VAL A 91 -2.92 4.91 4.74
N LYS A 92 -2.36 5.00 5.95
CA LYS A 92 -1.48 3.96 6.49
C LYS A 92 -2.25 2.67 6.69
N MET A 93 -3.42 2.71 7.32
CA MET A 93 -4.28 1.55 7.54
C MET A 93 -4.59 0.85 6.21
N LEU A 94 -5.05 1.57 5.19
CA LEU A 94 -5.35 1.01 3.87
C LEU A 94 -4.15 0.31 3.20
N LYS A 95 -2.92 0.79 3.42
CA LYS A 95 -1.70 0.17 2.86
C LYS A 95 -1.33 -1.14 3.55
N TYR A 96 -1.66 -1.30 4.83
CA TYR A 96 -1.29 -2.47 5.63
C TYR A 96 -2.44 -3.45 5.85
N SER A 97 -3.68 -3.05 5.56
CA SER A 97 -4.91 -3.82 5.76
C SER A 97 -5.17 -4.84 4.64
N LYS A 98 -4.17 -5.59 4.20
CA LYS A 98 -4.34 -6.59 3.14
C LYS A 98 -5.50 -7.55 3.51
N ASN A 99 -6.36 -7.86 2.54
CA ASN A 99 -7.55 -8.71 2.74
C ASN A 99 -8.59 -8.17 3.74
N SER A 100 -8.47 -6.92 4.17
CA SER A 100 -9.48 -6.31 5.04
C SER A 100 -10.72 -5.93 4.24
N VAL A 101 -11.87 -6.07 4.91
CA VAL A 101 -13.18 -5.67 4.40
C VAL A 101 -13.72 -4.62 5.36
N ILE A 102 -14.02 -3.44 4.83
CA ILE A 102 -14.64 -2.35 5.57
C ILE A 102 -16.06 -2.25 5.05
N ASN A 103 -17.04 -2.36 5.95
CA ASN A 103 -18.45 -2.12 5.65
C ASN A 103 -18.84 -0.79 6.28
N VAL A 104 -19.40 0.09 5.49
CA VAL A 104 -19.94 1.38 5.91
C VAL A 104 -21.43 1.34 5.63
N ASP A 105 -22.21 1.26 6.71
CA ASP A 105 -23.67 1.26 6.63
C ASP A 105 -24.17 2.63 7.08
N SER A 106 -24.67 3.41 6.13
CA SER A 106 -25.36 4.68 6.40
C SER A 106 -26.81 4.60 5.93
N LYS A 107 -27.61 5.59 6.31
CA LYS A 107 -29.00 5.71 5.82
C LYS A 107 -29.04 5.89 4.31
N ASP A 108 -28.06 6.60 3.76
CA ASP A 108 -28.05 7.00 2.34
C ASP A 108 -27.33 5.97 1.46
N ALA A 109 -26.39 5.19 2.01
CA ALA A 109 -25.63 4.23 1.24
C ALA A 109 -25.04 3.11 2.10
N GLN A 110 -24.99 1.92 1.52
CA GLN A 110 -24.21 0.79 2.00
C GLN A 110 -22.97 0.64 1.10
N ILE A 111 -21.79 0.82 1.69
CA ILE A 111 -20.51 0.79 0.96
C ILE A 111 -19.64 -0.31 1.56
N GLN A 112 -19.21 -1.23 0.72
CA GLN A 112 -18.22 -2.24 1.06
C GLN A 112 -16.92 -1.97 0.31
N ILE A 113 -15.82 -1.93 1.07
CA ILE A 113 -14.46 -1.70 0.58
C ILE A 113 -13.64 -2.95 0.89
N LYS A 114 -13.10 -3.61 -0.14
CA LYS A 114 -12.22 -4.78 0.02
C LYS A 114 -10.84 -4.48 -0.54
N VAL A 115 -9.81 -4.65 0.29
CA VAL A 115 -8.41 -4.52 -0.12
C VAL A 115 -7.90 -5.89 -0.60
N ILE A 116 -7.39 -5.95 -1.84
CA ILE A 116 -6.92 -7.17 -2.52
C ILE A 116 -5.43 -7.01 -2.86
#